data_AF-A0A497SNU7-F1
#
_entry.id   AF-A0A497SNU7-F1
#
_cell.length_a   1.000
_cell.length_b   1.000
_cell.length_c   1.000
_cell.angle_alpha   90.00
_cell.angle_beta   90.00
_cell.angle_gamma   90.00
#
_symmetry.space_group_name_H-M   'P 1'
#
loop_
_entity.id
_entity.type
_entity.pdbx_description
1 polymer ?
#
loop_
_entity_poly.entity_id
_entity_poly.type
_entity_poly.pdbx_seq_one_letter_code
_entity_poly.pdbx_strand_id
1 'polypeptide(L)'
;MTKLRLDIENEQLKNSVKNLFSKIDYPLRFNHIKISTSYKTDFIGGEADEDMEIIINPESRILEHNFLFNGYFARFVFMLIDEKEKVNQEIKEKLEVPKLVEFVQNFFADLKAVKYGFKQDMHRFFLEKISKKIYKTESVSKEEYLEFYSYHLIFKKIGEEGEIKSLLELVKVQGLDNLLRELEKLNYPFFLGDENLKKAWVGVFDL
;
A
#
# COMPACT_ATOMS: atom_id res chain seq x y z
N MET A 1 -22.41 -6.30 -13.85
CA MET A 1 -20.98 -6.20 -14.20
C MET A 1 -20.57 -4.75 -14.00
N THR A 2 -19.53 -4.49 -13.22
CA THR A 2 -19.03 -3.13 -12.96
C THR A 2 -18.62 -2.45 -14.26
N LYS A 3 -19.04 -1.20 -14.46
CA LYS A 3 -18.71 -0.45 -15.67
C LYS A 3 -17.42 0.33 -15.47
N LEU A 4 -16.41 0.08 -16.31
CA LEU A 4 -15.13 0.80 -16.29
C LEU A 4 -15.14 1.94 -17.32
N ARG A 5 -14.92 3.18 -16.84
CA ARG A 5 -14.74 4.39 -17.65
C ARG A 5 -13.31 4.91 -17.50
N LEU A 6 -12.65 5.13 -18.62
CA LEU A 6 -11.25 5.57 -18.67
C LEU A 6 -11.16 6.92 -19.39
N ASP A 7 -11.13 7.99 -18.62
CA ASP A 7 -10.94 9.37 -19.07
C ASP A 7 -9.43 9.70 -19.01
N ILE A 8 -8.62 8.93 -19.76
CA ILE A 8 -7.16 9.04 -19.84
C ILE A 8 -6.79 9.38 -21.28
N GLU A 9 -6.14 10.54 -21.49
CA GLU A 9 -5.72 11.00 -22.83
C GLU A 9 -4.56 10.17 -23.40
N ASN A 10 -3.61 9.78 -22.55
CA ASN A 10 -2.47 8.96 -22.96
C ASN A 10 -2.90 7.50 -23.18
N GLU A 11 -2.97 7.06 -24.43
CA GLU A 11 -3.40 5.70 -24.79
C GLU A 11 -2.49 4.58 -24.26
N GLN A 12 -1.18 4.82 -24.12
CA GLN A 12 -0.27 3.85 -23.52
C GLN A 12 -0.59 3.65 -22.04
N LEU A 13 -0.75 4.74 -21.28
CA LEU A 13 -1.16 4.71 -19.87
C LEU A 13 -2.53 4.06 -19.70
N LYS A 14 -3.49 4.41 -20.57
CA LYS A 14 -4.84 3.83 -20.58
C LYS A 14 -4.80 2.31 -20.75
N ASN A 15 -3.96 1.79 -21.66
CA ASN A 15 -3.80 0.36 -21.85
C ASN A 15 -3.09 -0.31 -20.67
N SER A 16 -2.08 0.34 -20.07
CA SER A 16 -1.46 -0.14 -18.83
C SER A 16 -2.49 -0.25 -17.70
N VAL A 17 -3.33 0.76 -17.53
CA VAL A 17 -4.40 0.79 -16.52
C VAL A 17 -5.43 -0.31 -16.76
N LYS A 18 -5.86 -0.55 -18.02
CA LYS A 18 -6.73 -1.69 -18.36
C LYS A 18 -6.11 -3.02 -17.95
N ASN A 19 -4.83 -3.21 -18.26
CA ASN A 19 -4.09 -4.42 -17.93
C ASN A 19 -3.89 -4.61 -16.43
N LEU A 20 -3.79 -3.53 -15.65
CA LEU A 20 -3.74 -3.62 -14.20
C LEU A 20 -5.11 -3.98 -13.62
N PHE A 21 -6.18 -3.34 -14.10
CA PHE A 21 -7.55 -3.64 -13.65
C PHE A 21 -7.97 -5.08 -13.96
N SER A 22 -7.53 -5.65 -15.08
CA SER A 22 -7.85 -7.03 -15.44
C SER A 22 -7.18 -8.09 -14.54
N LYS A 23 -6.16 -7.71 -13.75
CA LYS A 23 -5.51 -8.60 -12.78
C LYS A 23 -6.29 -8.76 -11.48
N ILE A 24 -7.23 -7.85 -11.18
CA ILE A 24 -7.93 -7.82 -9.90
C ILE A 24 -8.80 -9.07 -9.76
N ASP A 25 -8.39 -9.96 -8.87
CA ASP A 25 -9.14 -11.16 -8.48
C ASP A 25 -9.93 -10.88 -7.20
N TYR A 26 -10.64 -9.75 -7.18
CA TYR A 26 -11.47 -9.31 -6.06
C TYR A 26 -12.87 -8.95 -6.55
N PRO A 27 -13.95 -9.39 -5.87
CA PRO A 27 -15.30 -8.96 -6.19
C PRO A 27 -15.48 -7.48 -5.84
N LEU A 28 -15.25 -6.60 -6.83
CA LEU A 28 -15.42 -5.16 -6.69
C LEU A 28 -16.87 -4.82 -6.33
N ARG A 29 -17.07 -4.06 -5.24
CA ARG A 29 -18.40 -3.64 -4.74
C ARG A 29 -18.91 -2.33 -5.34
N PHE A 30 -18.35 -1.93 -6.47
CA PHE A 30 -18.65 -0.65 -7.12
C PHE A 30 -19.52 -0.85 -8.36
N ASN A 31 -20.45 0.08 -8.57
CA ASN A 31 -21.32 0.09 -9.75
C ASN A 31 -20.54 0.58 -10.97
N HIS A 32 -19.82 1.70 -10.82
CA HIS A 32 -18.94 2.25 -11.83
C HIS A 32 -17.54 2.49 -11.27
N ILE A 33 -16.56 2.40 -12.14
CA ILE A 33 -15.17 2.78 -11.85
C ILE A 33 -14.77 3.79 -12.91
N LYS A 34 -14.44 5.00 -12.49
CA LYS A 34 -13.93 6.07 -13.33
C LYS A 34 -12.45 6.27 -13.03
N ILE A 35 -11.62 6.25 -14.05
CA ILE A 35 -10.22 6.60 -13.93
C ILE A 35 -9.95 7.79 -14.83
N SER A 36 -9.48 8.89 -14.25
CA SER A 36 -9.28 10.16 -14.95
C SER A 36 -7.85 10.64 -14.79
N THR A 37 -7.36 11.39 -15.78
CA THR A 37 -6.08 12.11 -15.66
C THR A 37 -6.26 13.52 -15.10
N SER A 38 -5.30 13.97 -14.29
CA SER A 38 -5.23 15.35 -13.78
C SER A 38 -3.79 15.86 -13.76
N TYR A 39 -3.57 17.06 -14.29
CA TYR A 39 -2.24 17.67 -14.51
C TYR A 39 -1.73 18.52 -13.35
N LYS A 40 -2.26 18.34 -12.12
CA LYS A 40 -1.98 19.26 -11.00
C LYS A 40 -1.05 18.72 -9.89
N THR A 41 -0.85 17.40 -9.72
CA THR A 41 -0.04 16.81 -8.61
C THR A 41 0.39 15.35 -8.87
N ASP A 42 1.51 14.87 -8.33
CA ASP A 42 2.25 13.62 -8.66
C ASP A 42 1.57 12.21 -8.50
N PHE A 43 0.25 12.11 -8.44
CA PHE A 43 -0.65 10.95 -8.26
C PHE A 43 -1.56 11.29 -7.10
N ILE A 44 -2.85 11.47 -7.39
CA ILE A 44 -3.67 12.39 -6.60
C ILE A 44 -4.45 11.68 -5.53
N GLY A 45 -4.90 10.46 -5.83
CA GLY A 45 -5.84 9.72 -5.01
C GLY A 45 -7.17 9.55 -5.73
N GLY A 46 -8.27 9.63 -4.99
CA GLY A 46 -9.56 9.13 -5.46
C GLY A 46 -10.59 9.03 -4.35
N GLU A 47 -11.83 8.75 -4.75
CA GLU A 47 -13.00 8.70 -3.86
C GLU A 47 -13.69 7.34 -3.99
N ALA A 48 -14.30 6.91 -2.88
CA ALA A 48 -15.00 5.64 -2.79
C ALA A 48 -16.43 5.86 -2.28
N ASP A 49 -17.40 5.76 -3.17
CA ASP A 49 -18.82 5.67 -2.78
C ASP A 49 -19.53 4.57 -3.59
N GLU A 50 -20.74 4.78 -4.12
CA GLU A 50 -21.36 3.83 -5.06
C GLU A 50 -20.50 3.60 -6.31
N ASP A 51 -19.74 4.62 -6.68
CA ASP A 51 -18.74 4.61 -7.73
C ASP A 51 -17.34 4.82 -7.15
N MET A 52 -16.33 4.23 -7.80
CA MET A 52 -14.91 4.46 -7.50
C MET A 52 -14.37 5.49 -8.49
N GLU A 53 -13.77 6.57 -8.01
CA GLU A 53 -12.99 7.47 -8.85
C GLU A 53 -11.50 7.37 -8.50
N ILE A 54 -10.65 7.16 -9.52
CA ILE A 54 -9.18 7.15 -9.39
C ILE A 54 -8.62 8.25 -10.28
N ILE A 55 -7.77 9.10 -9.70
CA ILE A 55 -7.17 10.24 -10.38
C ILE A 55 -5.66 10.04 -10.52
N ILE A 56 -5.18 9.97 -11.76
CA ILE A 56 -3.78 9.74 -12.10
C ILE A 56 -3.18 11.02 -12.67
N ASN A 57 -1.97 11.40 -12.27
CA ASN A 57 -1.25 12.46 -12.98
C ASN A 57 -0.24 11.89 -13.97
N PRO A 58 -0.47 12.07 -15.29
CA PRO A 58 0.41 11.53 -16.32
C PRO A 58 1.84 12.07 -16.29
N GLU A 59 2.09 13.21 -15.63
CA GLU A 59 3.43 13.82 -15.52
C GLU A 59 4.21 13.37 -14.29
N SER A 60 3.60 12.54 -13.43
CA SER A 60 4.28 12.05 -12.24
C SER A 60 5.50 11.20 -12.58
N ARG A 61 6.64 11.49 -11.95
CA ARG A 61 7.87 10.67 -12.06
C ARG A 61 7.66 9.22 -11.62
N ILE A 62 6.64 8.93 -10.80
CA ILE A 62 6.30 7.55 -10.42
C ILE A 62 5.87 6.75 -11.66
N LEU A 63 5.26 7.39 -12.66
CA LEU A 63 4.82 6.75 -13.90
C LEU A 63 5.97 6.41 -14.85
N GLU A 64 7.12 7.10 -14.73
CA GLU A 64 8.33 6.74 -15.49
C GLU A 64 8.84 5.35 -15.11
N HIS A 65 8.50 4.89 -13.90
CA HIS A 65 8.91 3.61 -13.36
C HIS A 65 7.72 2.64 -13.27
N ASN A 66 7.55 1.80 -14.30
CA ASN A 66 6.42 0.84 -14.39
C ASN A 66 6.17 0.03 -13.11
N PHE A 67 7.22 -0.45 -12.43
CA PHE A 67 7.05 -1.22 -11.19
C PHE A 67 6.55 -0.36 -10.02
N LEU A 68 7.01 0.90 -9.92
CA LEU A 68 6.53 1.83 -8.91
C LEU A 68 5.07 2.18 -9.15
N PHE A 69 4.72 2.54 -10.39
CA PHE A 69 3.33 2.82 -10.76
C PHE A 69 2.41 1.65 -10.42
N ASN A 70 2.74 0.42 -10.84
CA ASN A 70 1.89 -0.73 -10.60
C ASN A 70 1.65 -0.97 -9.11
N GLY A 71 2.69 -0.83 -8.28
CA GLY A 71 2.58 -0.99 -6.83
C GLY A 71 1.71 0.07 -6.18
N TYR A 72 1.96 1.36 -6.49
CA TYR A 72 1.15 2.46 -5.97
C TYR A 72 -0.32 2.37 -6.43
N PHE A 73 -0.55 2.03 -7.69
CA PHE A 73 -1.89 1.84 -8.23
C PHE A 73 -2.62 0.71 -7.53
N ALA A 74 -1.96 -0.45 -7.33
CA ALA A 74 -2.54 -1.60 -6.64
C ALA A 74 -2.93 -1.24 -5.20
N ARG A 75 -2.02 -0.64 -4.43
CA ARG A 75 -2.32 -0.13 -3.08
C ARG A 75 -3.55 0.79 -3.11
N PHE A 76 -3.54 1.76 -4.02
CA PHE A 76 -4.58 2.78 -4.05
C PHE A 76 -5.97 2.22 -4.37
N VAL A 77 -6.07 1.30 -5.33
CA VAL A 77 -7.31 0.58 -5.63
C VAL A 77 -7.84 -0.13 -4.37
N PHE A 78 -6.99 -0.85 -3.66
CA PHE A 78 -7.42 -1.59 -2.46
C PHE A 78 -7.69 -0.70 -1.26
N MET A 79 -7.02 0.45 -1.13
CA MET A 79 -7.40 1.46 -0.14
C MET A 79 -8.82 1.99 -0.37
N LEU A 80 -9.21 2.25 -1.62
CA LEU A 80 -10.58 2.70 -1.95
C LEU A 80 -11.61 1.60 -1.73
N ILE A 81 -11.27 0.34 -2.02
CA ILE A 81 -12.10 -0.81 -1.67
C ILE A 81 -12.30 -0.87 -0.15
N ASP A 82 -11.23 -0.71 0.63
CA ASP A 82 -11.28 -0.75 2.09
C ASP A 82 -12.11 0.39 2.68
N GLU A 83 -12.07 1.57 2.05
CA GLU A 83 -12.95 2.70 2.39
C GLU A 83 -14.42 2.34 2.18
N LYS A 84 -14.77 1.80 1.00
CA LYS A 84 -16.15 1.39 0.69
C LYS A 84 -16.66 0.29 1.62
N GLU A 85 -15.76 -0.60 2.03
CA GLU A 85 -16.05 -1.68 2.99
C GLU A 85 -16.03 -1.22 4.45
N LYS A 86 -15.78 0.07 4.71
CA LYS A 86 -15.65 0.70 6.04
C LYS A 86 -14.47 0.19 6.87
N VAL A 87 -13.57 -0.59 6.29
CA VAL A 87 -12.37 -1.10 6.96
C VAL A 87 -11.46 0.06 7.37
N ASN A 88 -11.25 1.02 6.47
CA ASN A 88 -10.45 2.22 6.78
C ASN A 88 -11.07 3.05 7.92
N GLN A 89 -12.40 3.20 7.90
CA GLN A 89 -13.14 3.91 8.93
C GLN A 89 -12.98 3.20 10.29
N GLU A 90 -13.15 1.88 10.35
CA GLU A 90 -12.95 1.08 11.56
C GLU A 90 -11.52 1.20 12.11
N ILE A 91 -10.50 1.14 11.24
CA ILE A 91 -9.10 1.34 11.64
C ILE A 91 -8.90 2.72 12.26
N LYS A 92 -9.44 3.76 11.62
CA LYS A 92 -9.35 5.16 12.08
C LYS A 92 -9.99 5.34 13.46
N GLU A 93 -11.19 4.81 13.65
CA GLU A 93 -11.94 4.90 14.91
C GLU A 93 -11.27 4.13 16.05
N LYS A 94 -10.55 3.03 15.77
CA LYS A 94 -9.97 2.17 16.81
C LYS A 94 -8.54 2.55 17.21
N LEU A 95 -7.73 3.05 16.28
CA LEU A 95 -6.32 3.33 16.53
C LEU A 95 -6.05 4.76 16.99
N GLU A 96 -6.84 5.74 16.53
CA GLU A 96 -6.81 7.16 16.96
C GLU A 96 -5.47 7.90 16.82
N VAL A 97 -4.39 7.23 16.39
CA VAL A 97 -3.06 7.81 16.14
C VAL A 97 -2.88 7.96 14.63
N PRO A 98 -2.90 9.20 14.06
CA PRO A 98 -3.01 9.40 12.61
C PRO A 98 -1.95 8.67 11.76
N LYS A 99 -0.67 8.73 12.15
CA LYS A 99 0.41 8.04 11.43
C LYS A 99 0.28 6.51 11.51
N LEU A 100 -0.18 5.97 12.65
CA LEU A 100 -0.41 4.54 12.82
C LEU A 100 -1.63 4.10 11.99
N VAL A 101 -2.70 4.91 11.95
CA VAL A 101 -3.88 4.69 11.11
C VAL A 101 -3.45 4.56 9.65
N GLU A 102 -2.68 5.52 9.14
CA GLU A 102 -2.18 5.50 7.76
C GLU A 102 -1.33 4.25 7.48
N PHE A 103 -0.39 3.92 8.38
CA PHE A 103 0.43 2.73 8.25
C PHE A 103 -0.42 1.45 8.17
N VAL A 104 -1.39 1.30 9.06
CA VAL A 104 -2.24 0.11 9.13
C VAL A 104 -3.15 0.01 7.91
N GLN A 105 -3.74 1.12 7.45
CA GLN A 105 -4.55 1.15 6.23
C GLN A 105 -3.73 0.73 5.00
N ASN A 106 -2.51 1.27 4.85
CA ASN A 106 -1.59 0.86 3.79
C ASN A 106 -1.27 -0.65 3.87
N PHE A 107 -0.98 -1.15 5.07
CA PHE A 107 -0.69 -2.57 5.28
C PHE A 107 -1.84 -3.48 4.82
N PHE A 108 -3.10 -3.17 5.16
CA PHE A 108 -4.23 -3.99 4.75
C PHE A 108 -4.56 -3.88 3.27
N ALA A 109 -4.45 -2.68 2.70
CA ALA A 109 -4.59 -2.48 1.27
C ALA A 109 -3.54 -3.29 0.48
N ASP A 110 -2.28 -3.25 0.91
CA ASP A 110 -1.20 -4.01 0.29
C ASP A 110 -1.38 -5.52 0.45
N LEU A 111 -1.82 -5.97 1.64
CA LEU A 111 -2.12 -7.37 1.90
C LEU A 111 -3.23 -7.88 0.96
N LYS A 112 -4.30 -7.10 0.79
CA LYS A 112 -5.37 -7.42 -0.16
C LYS A 112 -4.86 -7.38 -1.60
N ALA A 113 -4.06 -6.38 -1.98
CA ALA A 113 -3.47 -6.27 -3.31
C ALA A 113 -2.62 -7.50 -3.67
N VAL A 114 -1.76 -7.94 -2.76
CA VAL A 114 -0.95 -9.15 -2.93
C VAL A 114 -1.84 -10.39 -3.06
N LYS A 115 -2.87 -10.51 -2.22
CA LYS A 115 -3.78 -11.66 -2.24
C LYS A 115 -4.64 -11.73 -3.51
N TYR A 116 -5.05 -10.59 -4.05
CA TYR A 116 -6.09 -10.50 -5.08
C TYR A 116 -5.58 -9.93 -6.41
N GLY A 117 -4.38 -10.34 -6.84
CA GLY A 117 -3.94 -10.21 -8.23
C GLY A 117 -2.62 -9.48 -8.47
N PHE A 118 -2.09 -8.75 -7.50
CA PHE A 118 -0.89 -7.91 -7.69
C PHE A 118 0.37 -8.44 -7.01
N LYS A 119 0.39 -9.70 -6.56
CA LYS A 119 1.54 -10.29 -5.86
C LYS A 119 2.90 -10.00 -6.50
N GLN A 120 3.06 -10.26 -7.80
CA GLN A 120 4.33 -10.04 -8.50
C GLN A 120 4.67 -8.55 -8.65
N ASP A 121 3.67 -7.72 -8.95
CA ASP A 121 3.84 -6.27 -9.09
C ASP A 121 4.26 -5.65 -7.75
N MET A 122 3.60 -6.04 -6.65
CA MET A 122 3.92 -5.61 -5.29
C MET A 122 5.29 -6.12 -4.84
N HIS A 123 5.65 -7.37 -5.14
CA HIS A 123 6.98 -7.90 -4.83
C HIS A 123 8.07 -7.04 -5.50
N ARG A 124 7.94 -6.76 -6.80
CA ARG A 124 8.90 -5.92 -7.54
C ARG A 124 8.92 -4.49 -7.04
N PHE A 125 7.76 -3.92 -6.76
CA PHE A 125 7.63 -2.57 -6.19
C PHE A 125 8.42 -2.45 -4.88
N PHE A 126 8.30 -3.43 -3.99
CA PHE A 126 9.00 -3.42 -2.70
C PHE A 126 10.50 -3.62 -2.84
N LEU A 127 10.90 -4.59 -3.67
CA LEU A 127 12.32 -4.83 -3.96
C LEU A 127 12.98 -3.59 -4.55
N GLU A 128 12.34 -2.91 -5.50
CA GLU A 128 12.87 -1.68 -6.08
C GLU A 128 13.07 -0.59 -5.02
N LYS A 129 12.08 -0.40 -4.14
CA LYS A 129 12.18 0.63 -3.07
C LYS A 129 13.31 0.35 -2.09
N ILE A 130 13.44 -0.88 -1.57
CA ILE A 130 14.47 -1.20 -0.58
C ILE A 130 15.87 -1.31 -1.22
N SER A 131 15.98 -1.92 -2.40
CA SER A 131 17.26 -2.11 -3.09
C SER A 131 17.88 -0.78 -3.47
N LYS A 132 17.07 0.16 -3.98
CA LYS A 132 17.53 1.51 -4.32
C LYS A 132 18.15 2.22 -3.12
N LYS A 133 17.61 2.04 -1.92
CA LYS A 133 18.17 2.61 -0.68
C LYS A 133 19.49 1.96 -0.30
N ILE A 134 19.56 0.64 -0.32
CA ILE A 134 20.77 -0.14 -0.02
C ILE A 134 21.91 0.25 -0.97
N TYR A 135 21.68 0.18 -2.27
CA TYR A 135 22.73 0.39 -3.28
C TYR A 135 23.17 1.85 -3.38
N LYS A 136 22.32 2.80 -3.01
CA LYS A 136 22.68 4.23 -2.95
C LYS A 136 23.26 4.64 -1.59
N THR A 137 23.42 3.71 -0.65
CA THR A 137 23.92 4.00 0.71
C THR A 137 23.13 5.13 1.40
N GLU A 138 21.83 5.23 1.10
CA GLU A 138 20.95 6.23 1.70
C GLU A 138 20.59 5.82 3.13
N SER A 139 20.55 6.79 4.06
CA SER A 139 20.03 6.53 5.41
C SER A 139 18.55 6.17 5.35
N VAL A 140 18.15 5.10 6.03
CA VAL A 140 16.75 4.67 6.14
C VAL A 140 16.16 5.20 7.45
N SER A 141 15.09 5.99 7.35
CA SER A 141 14.33 6.45 8.53
C SER A 141 13.56 5.31 9.20
N LYS A 142 13.11 5.53 10.45
CA LYS A 142 12.25 4.56 11.15
C LYS A 142 10.97 4.30 10.37
N GLU A 143 10.33 5.34 9.84
CA GLU A 143 9.12 5.23 9.01
C GLU A 143 9.35 4.40 7.74
N GLU A 144 10.43 4.67 7.00
CA GLU A 144 10.77 3.88 5.80
C GLU A 144 11.06 2.43 6.15
N TYR A 145 11.77 2.17 7.26
CA TYR A 145 12.02 0.81 7.71
C TYR A 145 10.73 0.07 8.07
N LEU A 146 9.78 0.73 8.73
CA LEU A 146 8.47 0.14 9.01
C LEU A 146 7.70 -0.16 7.72
N GLU A 147 7.78 0.71 6.71
CA GLU A 147 7.20 0.43 5.39
C GLU A 147 7.80 -0.85 4.78
N PHE A 148 9.14 -0.98 4.79
CA PHE A 148 9.80 -2.21 4.30
C PHE A 148 9.46 -3.45 5.11
N TYR A 149 9.34 -3.29 6.43
CA TYR A 149 8.97 -4.38 7.31
C TYR A 149 7.52 -4.84 7.09
N SER A 150 6.59 -3.90 6.85
CA SER A 150 5.19 -4.22 6.54
C SER A 150 5.10 -5.13 5.31
N TYR A 151 5.92 -4.87 4.29
CA TYR A 151 6.03 -5.71 3.10
C TYR A 151 6.56 -7.10 3.41
N HIS A 152 7.62 -7.18 4.21
CA HIS A 152 8.12 -8.46 4.69
C HIS A 152 7.02 -9.26 5.40
N LEU A 153 6.23 -8.62 6.29
CA LEU A 153 5.13 -9.28 6.98
C LEU A 153 4.07 -9.82 6.02
N ILE A 154 3.73 -9.09 4.95
CA ILE A 154 2.77 -9.55 3.94
C ILE A 154 3.31 -10.79 3.23
N PHE A 155 4.57 -10.76 2.78
CA PHE A 155 5.19 -11.90 2.08
C PHE A 155 5.46 -13.10 2.99
N LYS A 156 5.74 -12.86 4.27
CA LYS A 156 5.83 -13.87 5.33
C LYS A 156 4.52 -14.63 5.49
N LYS A 157 3.39 -13.92 5.54
CA LYS A 157 2.05 -14.52 5.65
C LYS A 157 1.68 -15.43 4.47
N ILE A 158 2.32 -15.26 3.31
CA ILE A 158 2.11 -16.09 2.11
C ILE A 158 3.28 -17.03 1.79
N GLY A 159 4.30 -17.11 2.64
CA GLY A 159 5.42 -18.07 2.53
C GLY A 159 6.52 -17.71 1.53
N GLU A 160 6.68 -16.44 1.15
CA GLU A 160 7.60 -16.01 0.08
C GLU A 160 8.53 -14.85 0.47
N GLU A 161 8.88 -14.74 1.76
CA GLU A 161 9.66 -13.62 2.30
C GLU A 161 11.15 -13.57 1.94
N GLY A 162 11.69 -14.60 1.28
CA GLY A 162 13.12 -14.91 1.22
C GLY A 162 14.04 -13.72 0.90
N GLU A 163 13.87 -13.09 -0.26
CA GLU A 163 14.71 -11.98 -0.70
C GLU A 163 14.52 -10.71 0.15
N ILE A 164 13.29 -10.41 0.54
CA ILE A 164 12.94 -9.21 1.33
C ILE A 164 13.59 -9.29 2.71
N LYS A 165 13.60 -10.47 3.33
CA LYS A 165 14.22 -10.68 4.64
C LYS A 165 15.73 -10.36 4.61
N SER A 166 16.44 -10.89 3.62
CA SER A 166 17.88 -10.63 3.47
C SER A 166 18.19 -9.14 3.25
N LEU A 167 17.34 -8.42 2.51
CA LEU A 167 17.51 -6.99 2.29
C LEU A 167 17.26 -6.18 3.59
N LEU A 168 16.25 -6.56 4.39
CA LEU A 168 15.97 -5.91 5.67
C LEU A 168 17.12 -6.05 6.68
N GLU A 169 17.81 -7.20 6.68
CA GLU A 169 18.98 -7.43 7.54
C GLU A 169 20.14 -6.47 7.23
N LEU A 170 20.25 -5.97 5.99
CA LEU A 170 21.27 -5.01 5.56
C LEU A 170 20.96 -3.56 5.95
N VAL A 171 19.69 -3.20 6.15
CA VAL A 171 19.25 -1.82 6.47
C VAL A 171 18.82 -1.61 7.92
N LYS A 172 18.99 -2.63 8.77
CA LYS A 172 18.47 -2.69 10.13
C LYS A 172 18.53 -1.35 10.89
N VAL A 173 17.38 -0.86 11.32
CA VAL A 173 17.24 0.35 12.15
C VAL A 173 17.05 -0.03 13.62
N GLN A 174 17.79 0.62 14.52
CA GLN A 174 17.71 0.36 15.96
C GLN A 174 16.48 1.00 16.63
N GLY A 175 16.06 0.46 17.78
CA GLY A 175 15.00 1.05 18.60
C GLY A 175 13.58 0.73 18.13
N LEU A 176 13.39 -0.31 17.32
CA LEU A 176 12.08 -0.73 16.80
C LEU A 176 11.58 -2.06 17.36
N ASP A 177 12.41 -2.79 18.12
CA ASP A 177 12.16 -4.21 18.46
C ASP A 177 10.78 -4.49 19.06
N ASN A 178 10.33 -3.66 20.01
CA ASN A 178 9.02 -3.82 20.63
C ASN A 178 7.89 -3.56 19.62
N LEU A 179 8.02 -2.53 18.78
CA LEU A 179 7.03 -2.20 17.77
C LEU A 179 6.95 -3.30 16.70
N LEU A 180 8.09 -3.78 16.19
CA LEU A 180 8.12 -4.87 15.21
C LEU A 180 7.40 -6.12 15.74
N ARG A 181 7.62 -6.48 17.02
CA ARG A 181 6.93 -7.61 17.66
C ARG A 181 5.41 -7.44 17.70
N GLU A 182 4.91 -6.24 17.99
CA GLU A 182 3.47 -5.98 17.97
C GLU A 182 2.93 -5.97 16.52
N LEU A 183 3.71 -5.48 15.56
CA LEU A 183 3.36 -5.51 14.14
C LEU A 183 3.23 -6.93 13.59
N GLU A 184 4.06 -7.89 14.03
CA GLU A 184 3.94 -9.30 13.61
C GLU A 184 2.57 -9.91 13.93
N LYS A 185 1.87 -9.36 14.93
CA LYS A 185 0.53 -9.81 15.35
C LYS A 185 -0.60 -9.18 14.53
N LEU A 186 -0.31 -8.26 13.62
CA LEU A 186 -1.32 -7.60 12.78
C LEU A 186 -2.12 -8.63 11.99
N ASN A 187 -3.39 -8.78 12.34
CA ASN A 187 -4.33 -9.64 11.64
C ASN A 187 -5.75 -9.11 11.82
N TYR A 188 -6.36 -8.57 10.76
CA TYR A 188 -7.71 -8.00 10.82
C TYR A 188 -8.76 -9.10 11.04
N PRO A 189 -9.79 -8.90 11.89
CA PRO A 189 -10.04 -7.71 12.73
C PRO A 189 -9.38 -7.79 14.12
N PHE A 190 -8.69 -8.88 14.46
CA PHE A 190 -8.21 -9.18 15.81
C PHE A 190 -7.23 -8.16 16.42
N PHE A 191 -6.47 -7.43 15.60
CA PHE A 191 -5.52 -6.42 16.09
C PHE A 191 -6.15 -5.05 16.38
N LEU A 192 -7.41 -4.81 15.97
CA LEU A 192 -8.02 -3.49 16.07
C LEU A 192 -8.17 -3.07 17.53
N GLY A 193 -7.55 -1.93 17.88
CA GLY A 193 -7.56 -1.40 19.25
C GLY A 193 -6.53 -2.05 20.17
N ASP A 194 -5.49 -2.70 19.64
CA ASP A 194 -4.38 -3.21 20.46
C ASP A 194 -3.61 -2.04 21.10
N GLU A 195 -3.84 -1.83 22.40
CA GLU A 195 -3.18 -0.83 23.22
C GLU A 195 -1.65 -1.03 23.29
N ASN A 196 -1.15 -2.26 23.12
CA ASN A 196 0.29 -2.50 23.07
C ASN A 196 0.90 -1.97 21.78
N LEU A 197 0.22 -2.15 20.64
CA LEU A 197 0.66 -1.59 19.37
C LEU A 197 0.69 -0.06 19.42
N LYS A 198 -0.36 0.57 19.96
CA LYS A 198 -0.40 2.03 20.16
C LYS A 198 0.74 2.52 21.03
N LYS A 199 0.94 1.91 22.20
CA LYS A 199 2.02 2.28 23.13
C LYS A 199 3.40 2.09 22.51
N ALA A 200 3.61 0.99 21.78
CA ALA A 200 4.86 0.73 21.09
C ALA A 200 5.12 1.78 20.00
N TRP A 201 4.09 2.18 19.26
CA TRP A 201 4.18 3.22 18.25
C TRP A 201 4.58 4.57 18.85
N VAL A 202 3.85 5.02 19.87
CA VAL A 202 4.12 6.27 20.58
C VAL A 202 5.54 6.28 21.17
N GLY A 203 5.95 5.18 21.81
CA GLY A 203 7.30 5.08 22.40
C GLY A 203 8.45 5.05 21.38
N VAL A 204 8.19 4.78 20.11
CA VAL A 204 9.20 4.81 19.04
C VAL A 204 9.33 6.19 18.40
N PHE A 205 8.22 6.91 18.29
CA PHE A 205 8.11 8.18 17.57
C PHE A 205 7.96 9.41 18.47
N ASP A 206 8.01 9.23 19.79
CA ASP A 206 7.89 10.30 20.80
C ASP A 206 6.71 11.25 20.51
N LEU A 207 5.56 10.68 20.16
CA LEU A 207 4.33 11.41 19.84
C LEU A 207 3.52 11.79 21.10
#